data_AF-A0A2A4IW52-F1
#
_entry.id   AF-A0A2A4IW52-F1
#
_cell.length_a   1.000
_cell.length_b   1.000
_cell.length_c   1.000
_cell.angle_alpha   90.00
_cell.angle_beta   90.00
_cell.angle_gamma   90.00
#
_symmetry.space_group_name_H-M   'P 1'
#
loop_
_entity.id
_entity.type
_entity.pdbx_description
1 polymer ?
#
loop_
_entity_poly.entity_id
_entity_poly.type
_entity_poly.pdbx_seq_one_letter_code
_entity_poly.pdbx_strand_id
1 'polypeptide(L)'
;MLRPTQRASWIGFAMSYHLLGDYEMANSILDAFRTNQMKGPYDYEHSELLLYQNMVLAESGQYERALQHLHKFSSQILDKLSIKETSGEYYLKLKRFREADAVYEDLLKRNPENVMYYEKLIEAKQLVTPEEKVAFFDVY
;
A
#
# COMPACT_ATOMS: atom_id res chain seq x y z
N MET A 1 33.13 -6.15 3.76
CA MET A 1 32.68 -7.43 3.16
C MET A 1 31.17 -7.50 3.25
N LEU A 2 30.46 -7.40 2.13
CA LEU A 2 29.03 -7.72 2.06
C LEU A 2 28.88 -9.22 2.35
N ARG A 3 27.95 -9.60 3.21
CA ARG A 3 27.63 -11.01 3.51
C ARG A 3 26.29 -11.33 2.83
N PRO A 4 26.29 -11.89 1.59
CA PRO A 4 25.08 -12.00 0.76
C PRO A 4 24.02 -12.94 1.35
N THR A 5 24.33 -13.70 2.40
CA THR A 5 23.38 -14.57 3.10
C THR A 5 22.61 -13.85 4.20
N GLN A 6 22.98 -12.62 4.57
CA GLN A 6 22.32 -11.86 5.62
C GLN A 6 21.19 -11.00 5.05
N ARG A 7 19.95 -11.24 5.52
CA ARG A 7 18.75 -10.49 5.11
C ARG A 7 18.94 -8.98 5.17
N ALA A 8 19.53 -8.48 6.27
CA ALA A 8 19.80 -7.06 6.48
C ALA A 8 20.68 -6.43 5.38
N SER A 9 21.61 -7.19 4.78
CA SER A 9 22.46 -6.67 3.69
C SER A 9 21.65 -6.40 2.43
N TRP A 10 20.67 -7.25 2.10
CA TRP A 10 19.79 -7.06 0.94
C TRP A 10 18.83 -5.90 1.13
N ILE A 11 18.20 -5.82 2.30
CA ILE A 11 17.26 -4.74 2.63
C ILE A 11 18.00 -3.39 2.61
N GLY A 12 19.17 -3.29 3.26
CA GLY A 12 19.96 -2.07 3.24
C GLY A 12 20.40 -1.66 1.83
N PHE A 13 20.71 -2.64 0.97
CA PHE A 13 21.07 -2.36 -0.42
C PHE A 13 19.87 -1.84 -1.23
N ALA A 14 18.70 -2.46 -1.10
CA ALA A 14 17.48 -1.96 -1.74
C ALA A 14 17.09 -0.56 -1.23
N MET A 15 17.18 -0.32 0.08
CA MET A 15 16.92 0.99 0.67
C MET A 15 17.88 2.06 0.14
N SER A 16 19.13 1.71 -0.14
CA SER A 16 20.10 2.67 -0.69
C SER A 16 19.69 3.20 -2.07
N TYR A 17 19.21 2.32 -2.95
CA TYR A 17 18.67 2.72 -4.25
C TYR A 17 17.32 3.43 -4.13
N HIS A 18 16.48 3.01 -3.18
CA HIS A 18 15.22 3.67 -2.90
C HIS A 18 15.44 5.15 -2.53
N LEU A 19 16.38 5.42 -1.62
CA LEU A 19 16.73 6.76 -1.19
C LEU A 19 17.39 7.61 -2.29
N LEU A 20 17.98 6.96 -3.30
CA LEU A 20 18.51 7.62 -4.50
C LEU A 20 17.44 7.86 -5.59
N GLY A 21 16.20 7.40 -5.36
CA GLY A 21 15.10 7.49 -6.33
C GLY A 21 15.17 6.46 -7.46
N ASP A 22 16.06 5.47 -7.37
CA ASP A 22 16.13 4.36 -8.33
C ASP A 22 15.20 3.23 -7.90
N TYR A 23 13.90 3.47 -8.10
CA TYR A 23 12.84 2.57 -7.67
C TYR A 23 12.85 1.23 -8.40
N GLU A 24 13.25 1.20 -9.68
CA GLU A 24 13.33 -0.04 -10.46
C GLU A 24 14.45 -0.94 -9.93
N MET A 25 15.64 -0.37 -9.66
CA MET A 25 16.72 -1.13 -9.05
C MET A 25 16.34 -1.61 -7.65
N ALA A 26 15.77 -0.74 -6.81
CA ALA A 26 15.30 -1.11 -5.47
C ALA A 26 14.33 -2.29 -5.51
N ASN A 27 13.31 -2.24 -6.37
CA ASN A 27 12.35 -3.34 -6.55
C ASN A 27 13.01 -4.62 -7.07
N SER A 28 13.94 -4.52 -8.04
CA SER A 28 14.64 -5.69 -8.59
C SER A 28 15.45 -6.43 -7.51
N ILE A 29 16.09 -5.70 -6.61
CA ILE A 29 16.86 -6.25 -5.48
C ILE A 29 15.90 -6.93 -4.49
N LEU A 30 14.77 -6.30 -4.16
CA LEU A 30 13.76 -6.88 -3.28
C LEU A 30 13.16 -8.16 -3.85
N ASP A 31 12.83 -8.19 -5.14
CA ASP A 31 12.31 -9.38 -5.82
C ASP A 31 13.32 -10.53 -5.87
N ALA A 32 14.58 -10.22 -6.16
CA ALA A 32 15.67 -11.18 -6.13
C ALA A 32 15.86 -11.76 -4.72
N PHE A 33 15.81 -10.92 -3.69
CA PHE A 33 15.91 -11.35 -2.30
C PHE A 33 14.75 -12.26 -1.89
N ARG A 34 13.51 -11.83 -2.16
CA ARG A 34 12.28 -12.60 -1.89
C ARG A 34 12.30 -13.97 -2.55
N THR A 35 12.70 -14.04 -3.83
CA THR A 35 12.69 -15.28 -4.61
C THR A 35 13.79 -16.26 -4.21
N ASN A 36 14.98 -15.76 -3.85
CA ASN A 36 16.15 -16.62 -3.61
C ASN A 36 16.38 -16.99 -2.14
N GLN A 37 16.03 -16.12 -1.19
CA GLN A 37 16.45 -16.23 0.22
C GLN A 37 15.28 -16.39 1.20
N MET A 38 14.04 -16.10 0.80
CA MET A 38 12.86 -16.34 1.65
C MET A 38 12.29 -17.73 1.38
N LYS A 39 13.00 -18.76 1.88
CA LYS A 39 12.52 -20.15 1.90
C LYS A 39 12.07 -20.47 3.33
N GLY A 40 10.76 -20.51 3.56
CA GLY A 40 10.19 -20.73 4.88
C GLY A 40 8.69 -20.41 4.93
N PRO A 41 8.02 -20.64 6.07
CA PRO A 41 6.62 -20.21 6.25
C PRO A 41 6.53 -18.69 6.13
N TYR A 42 5.41 -18.19 5.61
CA TYR A 42 5.14 -16.76 5.54
C TYR A 42 4.98 -16.22 6.97
N ASP A 43 6.03 -15.56 7.45
CA ASP A 43 6.11 -14.95 8.76
C ASP A 43 5.84 -13.44 8.68
N TYR A 44 5.93 -12.78 9.84
CA TYR A 44 5.72 -11.34 9.93
C TYR A 44 6.73 -10.55 9.09
N GLU A 45 8.01 -10.95 9.09
CA GLU A 45 9.04 -10.27 8.28
C GLU A 45 8.76 -10.35 6.79
N HIS A 46 8.22 -11.47 6.31
CA HIS A 46 7.77 -11.63 4.93
C HIS A 46 6.61 -10.70 4.58
N SER A 47 5.63 -10.58 5.48
CA SER A 47 4.52 -9.64 5.32
C SER A 47 5.01 -8.20 5.18
N GLU A 48 5.91 -7.77 6.07
CA GLU A 48 6.47 -6.41 6.05
C GLU A 48 7.32 -6.16 4.80
N LEU A 49 8.09 -7.14 4.34
CA LEU A 49 8.86 -7.01 3.09
C LEU A 49 7.94 -6.79 1.88
N LEU A 50 6.81 -7.51 1.81
CA LEU A 50 5.85 -7.34 0.73
C LEU A 50 5.18 -5.97 0.74
N LEU A 51 4.85 -5.44 1.92
CA LEU A 51 4.33 -4.08 2.08
C LEU A 51 5.39 -3.03 1.70
N TYR A 52 6.64 -3.22 2.10
CA TYR A 52 7.74 -2.33 1.71
C TYR A 52 7.97 -2.33 0.19
N GLN A 53 8.03 -3.50 -0.44
CA GLN A 53 8.14 -3.61 -1.90
C GLN A 53 6.98 -2.90 -2.61
N ASN A 54 5.78 -3.02 -2.05
CA ASN A 54 4.61 -2.34 -2.58
C ASN A 54 4.70 -0.81 -2.48
N MET A 55 5.18 -0.30 -1.35
CA MET A 55 5.43 1.12 -1.15
C MET A 55 6.44 1.67 -2.17
N VAL A 56 7.56 0.97 -2.40
CA VAL A 56 8.56 1.36 -3.41
C VAL A 56 7.94 1.42 -4.82
N LEU A 57 7.07 0.47 -5.18
CA LEU A 57 6.31 0.53 -6.45
C LEU A 57 5.40 1.76 -6.52
N ALA A 58 4.69 2.09 -5.44
CA ALA A 58 3.78 3.23 -5.43
C ALA A 58 4.51 4.58 -5.45
N GLU A 59 5.65 4.71 -4.76
CA GLU A 59 6.48 5.91 -4.79
C GLU A 59 7.08 6.17 -6.18
N SER A 60 7.28 5.12 -6.98
CA SER A 60 7.65 5.25 -8.40
C SER A 60 6.51 5.76 -9.30
N GLY A 61 5.32 6.01 -8.75
CA GLY A 61 4.11 6.44 -9.48
C GLY A 61 3.36 5.30 -10.17
N GLN A 62 3.82 4.06 -10.03
CA GLN A 62 3.26 2.89 -10.72
C GLN A 62 2.11 2.26 -9.94
N TYR A 63 1.08 3.05 -9.63
CA TYR A 63 -0.04 2.64 -8.76
C TYR A 63 -0.79 1.39 -9.27
N GLU A 64 -0.92 1.20 -10.59
CA GLU A 64 -1.56 -0.01 -11.14
C GLU A 64 -0.73 -1.26 -10.84
N ARG A 65 0.60 -1.18 -11.00
CA ARG A 65 1.51 -2.30 -10.65
C ARG A 65 1.50 -2.54 -9.15
N ALA A 66 1.46 -1.48 -8.34
CA ALA A 66 1.38 -1.59 -6.88
C ALA A 66 0.06 -2.27 -6.46
N LEU A 67 -1.07 -1.90 -7.04
CA LEU A 67 -2.37 -2.53 -6.75
C LEU A 67 -2.37 -4.02 -7.13
N GLN A 68 -1.86 -4.37 -8.31
CA GLN A 68 -1.71 -5.77 -8.73
C GLN A 68 -0.81 -6.57 -7.79
N HIS A 69 0.28 -5.97 -7.32
CA HIS A 69 1.19 -6.56 -6.35
C HIS A 69 0.47 -6.85 -5.02
N LEU A 70 -0.28 -5.88 -4.46
CA LEU A 70 -1.08 -6.08 -3.25
C LEU A 70 -2.06 -7.23 -3.41
N HIS A 71 -2.83 -7.28 -4.50
CA HIS A 71 -3.79 -8.34 -4.72
C HIS A 71 -3.13 -9.72 -4.81
N LYS A 72 -2.02 -9.81 -5.56
CA LYS A 72 -1.25 -11.04 -5.75
C LYS A 72 -0.73 -11.61 -4.43
N PHE A 73 -0.24 -10.76 -3.54
CA PHE A 73 0.38 -11.17 -2.28
C PHE A 73 -0.52 -11.00 -1.05
N SER A 74 -1.78 -10.63 -1.24
CA SER A 74 -2.74 -10.34 -0.17
C SER A 74 -2.92 -11.48 0.84
N SER A 75 -2.79 -12.75 0.42
CA SER A 75 -2.87 -13.90 1.31
C SER A 75 -1.64 -14.08 2.20
N GLN A 76 -0.49 -13.53 1.79
CA GLN A 76 0.80 -13.64 2.48
C GLN A 76 1.08 -12.45 3.41
N ILE A 77 0.38 -11.33 3.20
CA ILE A 77 0.47 -10.15 4.07
C ILE A 77 -0.45 -10.35 5.28
N LEU A 78 0.08 -10.26 6.48
CA LEU A 78 -0.67 -10.45 7.71
C LEU A 78 -1.52 -9.22 8.07
N ASP A 79 -1.00 -8.01 7.83
CA ASP A 79 -1.73 -6.77 8.07
C ASP A 79 -2.80 -6.52 6.98
N LYS A 80 -3.99 -7.05 7.23
CA LYS A 80 -5.14 -6.88 6.33
C LYS A 80 -5.70 -5.45 6.34
N LEU A 81 -5.43 -4.66 7.39
CA LEU A 81 -5.86 -3.27 7.45
C LEU A 81 -5.04 -2.45 6.47
N SER A 82 -3.71 -2.56 6.52
CA SER A 82 -2.83 -1.85 5.60
C SER A 82 -3.12 -2.18 4.14
N ILE A 83 -3.46 -3.44 3.80
CA ILE A 83 -3.88 -3.79 2.44
C ILE A 83 -5.10 -2.98 2.01
N LYS A 84 -6.13 -2.87 2.87
CA LYS A 84 -7.37 -2.14 2.56
C LYS A 84 -7.10 -0.65 2.41
N GLU A 85 -6.43 -0.04 3.39
CA GLU A 85 -6.09 1.40 3.36
C GLU A 85 -5.25 1.74 2.13
N THR A 86 -4.21 0.96 1.86
CA THR A 86 -3.30 1.17 0.73
C THR A 86 -4.02 0.97 -0.61
N SER A 87 -4.91 -0.03 -0.71
CA SER A 87 -5.74 -0.22 -1.92
C SER A 87 -6.67 0.97 -2.15
N GLY A 88 -7.31 1.49 -1.09
CA GLY A 88 -8.15 2.68 -1.15
C GLY A 88 -7.38 3.90 -1.68
N GLU A 89 -6.18 4.14 -1.16
CA GLU A 89 -5.32 5.23 -1.62
C GLU A 89 -4.95 5.08 -3.11
N TYR A 90 -4.60 3.87 -3.54
CA TYR A 90 -4.25 3.62 -4.94
C TYR A 90 -5.45 3.78 -5.87
N TYR A 91 -6.66 3.37 -5.45
CA TYR A 91 -7.87 3.63 -6.21
C TYR A 91 -8.12 5.12 -6.40
N LEU A 92 -7.93 5.94 -5.37
CA LEU A 92 -8.01 7.40 -5.49
C LEU A 92 -6.97 7.96 -6.47
N LYS A 93 -5.69 7.55 -6.35
CA LYS A 93 -4.62 7.99 -7.27
C LYS A 93 -4.90 7.60 -8.72
N LEU A 94 -5.52 6.44 -8.94
CA LEU A 94 -5.92 5.94 -10.25
C LEU A 94 -7.28 6.49 -10.72
N LYS A 95 -7.93 7.37 -9.94
CA LYS A 95 -9.28 7.92 -10.21
C LYS A 95 -10.36 6.84 -10.35
N ARG A 96 -10.16 5.70 -9.70
CA ARG A 96 -11.12 4.59 -9.56
C ARG A 96 -12.03 4.84 -8.36
N PHE A 97 -12.83 5.90 -8.47
CA PHE A 97 -13.60 6.47 -7.38
C PHE A 97 -14.63 5.50 -6.79
N ARG A 98 -15.26 4.66 -7.60
CA ARG A 98 -16.25 3.68 -7.14
C ARG A 98 -15.63 2.60 -6.25
N GLU A 99 -14.45 2.10 -6.62
CA GLU A 99 -13.72 1.14 -5.79
C GLU A 99 -13.21 1.80 -4.50
N ALA A 100 -12.71 3.03 -4.57
CA ALA A 100 -12.28 3.79 -3.40
C ALA A 100 -13.44 4.02 -2.42
N ASP A 101 -14.62 4.40 -2.92
CA ASP A 101 -15.83 4.65 -2.13
C ASP A 101 -16.20 3.42 -1.28
N ALA A 102 -16.31 2.26 -1.93
CA ALA A 102 -16.61 1.01 -1.26
C ALA A 102 -15.57 0.63 -0.20
N VAL A 103 -14.29 0.90 -0.44
CA VAL A 103 -13.20 0.62 0.52
C VAL A 103 -13.31 1.55 1.73
N TYR A 104 -13.47 2.86 1.53
CA TYR A 104 -13.51 3.81 2.65
C TYR A 104 -14.81 3.71 3.45
N GLU A 105 -15.94 3.34 2.85
CA GLU A 105 -17.14 3.00 3.61
C GLU A 105 -16.93 1.79 4.54
N ASP A 106 -16.25 0.74 4.07
CA ASP A 106 -15.94 -0.43 4.89
C ASP A 106 -14.94 -0.11 6.02
N LEU A 107 -13.90 0.68 5.71
CA LEU A 107 -12.94 1.17 6.70
C LEU A 107 -13.62 2.03 7.77
N LEU A 108 -14.56 2.89 7.38
CA LEU A 108 -15.31 3.72 8.30
C LEU A 108 -16.25 2.91 9.19
N LYS A 109 -16.95 1.91 8.64
CA LYS A 109 -17.74 0.96 9.44
C LYS A 109 -16.90 0.22 10.48
N ARG A 110 -15.63 -0.07 10.15
CA ARG A 110 -14.69 -0.72 11.06
C ARG A 110 -14.17 0.21 12.16
N ASN A 111 -13.87 1.46 11.83
CA ASN A 111 -13.42 2.46 12.81
C ASN A 111 -14.01 3.85 12.48
N PRO A 112 -15.20 4.17 13.02
CA PRO A 112 -15.87 5.45 12.76
C PRO A 112 -15.15 6.68 13.33
N GLU A 113 -14.18 6.50 14.24
CA GLU A 113 -13.42 7.59 14.88
C GLU A 113 -12.25 8.07 14.01
N ASN A 114 -11.92 7.36 12.93
CA ASN A 114 -10.82 7.75 12.06
C ASN A 114 -11.25 8.86 11.08
N VAL A 115 -10.93 10.10 11.45
CA VAL A 115 -11.22 11.31 10.66
C VAL A 115 -10.72 11.21 9.22
N MET A 116 -9.55 10.59 8.99
CA MET A 116 -8.96 10.44 7.66
C MET A 116 -9.89 9.67 6.70
N TYR A 117 -10.66 8.70 7.19
CA TYR A 117 -11.55 7.92 6.32
C TYR A 117 -12.70 8.77 5.78
N TYR A 118 -13.22 9.72 6.55
CA TYR A 118 -14.23 10.65 6.03
C TYR A 118 -13.66 11.54 4.93
N GLU A 119 -12.46 12.09 5.13
CA GLU A 119 -11.80 12.93 4.11
C GLU A 119 -11.59 12.16 2.80
N LYS A 120 -11.11 10.92 2.91
CA LYS A 120 -10.89 10.03 1.77
C LYS A 120 -12.19 9.57 1.11
N LEU A 121 -13.25 9.36 1.90
CA LEU A 121 -14.58 9.03 1.40
C LEU A 121 -15.22 10.20 0.65
N ILE A 122 -15.04 11.43 1.13
CA ILE A 122 -15.44 12.67 0.43
C ILE A 122 -14.69 12.79 -0.90
N GLU A 123 -13.38 12.52 -0.91
CA GLU A 123 -12.58 12.47 -2.14
C GLU A 123 -13.09 11.40 -3.11
N ALA A 124 -13.40 10.21 -2.60
CA ALA A 124 -13.94 9.10 -3.39
C ALA A 124 -15.32 9.40 -3.98
N LYS A 125 -16.23 10.00 -3.20
CA LYS A 125 -17.56 10.43 -3.67
C LYS A 125 -17.52 11.69 -4.54
N GLN A 126 -16.35 12.29 -4.71
CA GLN A 126 -16.11 13.50 -5.50
C GLN A 126 -16.97 14.69 -5.05
N LEU A 127 -17.18 14.85 -3.74
CA LEU A 127 -17.96 15.97 -3.20
C LEU A 127 -17.09 17.23 -3.18
N VAL A 128 -17.45 18.21 -4.00
CA VAL A 128 -16.61 19.40 -4.23
C VAL A 128 -17.14 20.59 -3.46
N THR A 129 -18.46 20.77 -3.44
CA THR A 129 -19.08 21.96 -2.85
C THR A 129 -19.15 21.87 -1.33
N PRO A 130 -19.09 23.02 -0.62
CA PRO A 130 -19.30 23.05 0.83
C PRO A 130 -20.64 22.45 1.23
N GLU A 131 -21.70 22.69 0.46
CA GLU A 131 -23.05 22.19 0.72
C GLU A 131 -23.12 20.67 0.66
N GLU A 132 -22.50 20.05 -0.35
CA GLU A 132 -22.41 18.58 -0.46
C GLU A 132 -21.64 17.97 0.72
N LYS A 133 -20.55 18.62 1.15
CA LYS A 133 -19.74 18.13 2.28
C LYS A 133 -20.48 18.23 3.61
N VAL A 134 -21.21 19.32 3.84
CA VAL A 134 -22.06 19.47 5.03
C VAL A 134 -23.15 18.40 5.02
N ALA A 135 -23.87 18.24 3.90
CA ALA A 135 -24.91 17.23 3.77
C ALA A 135 -24.37 15.79 3.96
N PHE A 136 -23.12 15.52 3.58
CA PHE A 136 -22.47 14.24 3.84
C PHE A 136 -22.29 13.99 5.35
N PHE A 137 -21.83 14.97 6.11
CA PHE A 137 -21.65 14.82 7.56
C PHE A 137 -22.97 14.73 8.33
N ASP A 138 -24.08 15.27 7.78
CA ASP A 138 -25.41 15.11 8.41
C ASP A 138 -25.93 13.66 8.39
N VAL A 139 -25.34 12.78 7.56
CA VAL A 139 -25.75 11.37 7.40
C VAL A 139 -24.97 10.42 8.34
N TYR A 140 -23.86 10.88 8.94
CA TYR A 140 -22.99 10.08 9.81
C TYR A 140 -23.02 10.58 11.26
#